data_AF-A0A3F3Q9N2-F1
#
_entry.id   AF-A0A3F3Q9N2-F1
#
_cell.length_a   1.000
_cell.length_b   1.000
_cell.length_c   1.000
_cell.angle_alpha   90.00
_cell.angle_beta   90.00
_cell.angle_gamma   90.00
#
_symmetry.space_group_name_H-M   'P 1'
#
loop_
_entity.id
_entity.type
_entity.pdbx_description
1 polymer ?
#
loop_
_entity_poly.entity_id
_entity_poly.type
_entity_poly.pdbx_seq_one_letter_code
_entity_poly.pdbx_strand_id
1 'polypeptide(L)'
;MKLRSYITWFDDNDYIGLELAFPGGSTWKIERKIKEAENLHTQGEYETWKCTSQARATFVCSKVAGNGPPTALIKIHMQIPFFKTATEEPSERAKQADSEIPHLASSEVKALTILAESKCSSSPYLIDSMHRQQTDGWVPGGYIHYIAMQILPGVTVCDHYDGMERQERDELRKAFKKAWIYLIDFENFHPPTTKSRIWRDIQYIGWHLAQVGDDYDYDDMMNWIL
;
A
#
# COMPACT_ATOMS: atom_id res chain seq x y z
N MET A 1 14.77 15.75 -1.28
CA MET A 1 15.18 14.93 -2.44
C MET A 1 14.85 13.49 -2.10
N LYS A 2 14.08 12.77 -2.93
CA LYS A 2 13.73 11.36 -2.65
C LYS A 2 14.90 10.47 -3.11
N LEU A 3 15.49 9.70 -2.18
CA LEU A 3 16.56 8.75 -2.50
C LEU A 3 16.01 7.64 -3.42
N ARG A 4 16.86 7.17 -4.33
CA ARG A 4 16.57 6.07 -5.27
C ARG A 4 17.76 5.13 -5.33
N SER A 5 17.51 3.82 -5.22
CA SER A 5 18.54 2.79 -5.33
C SER A 5 18.80 2.38 -6.78
N TYR A 6 17.78 2.49 -7.63
CA TYR A 6 17.73 1.89 -8.97
C TYR A 6 17.85 0.35 -8.98
N ILE A 7 17.56 -0.30 -7.85
CA ILE A 7 17.53 -1.75 -7.70
C ILE A 7 16.10 -2.25 -7.91
N THR A 8 15.95 -3.36 -8.65
CA THR A 8 14.71 -4.15 -8.68
C THR A 8 14.72 -5.10 -7.49
N TRP A 9 13.89 -4.81 -6.48
CA TRP A 9 13.89 -5.56 -5.23
C TRP A 9 13.09 -6.86 -5.32
N PHE A 10 12.10 -6.90 -6.21
CA PHE A 10 11.23 -8.05 -6.43
C PHE A 10 11.37 -8.52 -7.87
N ASP A 11 12.48 -9.19 -8.20
CA ASP A 11 12.72 -9.69 -9.57
C ASP A 11 11.67 -10.72 -9.98
N ASP A 12 11.23 -10.65 -11.24
CA ASP A 12 10.17 -11.53 -11.71
C ASP A 12 10.63 -13.00 -11.76
N ASN A 13 11.93 -13.27 -11.97
CA ASN A 13 12.47 -14.62 -11.96
C ASN A 13 12.45 -15.25 -10.56
N ASP A 14 12.50 -14.42 -9.51
CA ASP A 14 12.48 -14.89 -8.12
C ASP A 14 11.06 -15.07 -7.60
N TYR A 15 10.11 -14.23 -8.05
CA TYR A 15 8.77 -14.16 -7.48
C TYR A 15 7.67 -14.79 -8.33
N ILE A 16 7.72 -14.71 -9.66
CA ILE A 16 6.63 -15.23 -10.49
C ILE A 16 6.63 -16.76 -10.47
N GLY A 17 5.47 -17.34 -10.19
CA GLY A 17 5.28 -18.77 -10.03
C GLY A 17 5.49 -19.29 -8.59
N LEU A 18 5.98 -18.46 -7.66
CA LEU A 18 6.09 -18.86 -6.25
C LEU A 18 4.71 -19.15 -5.65
N GLU A 19 4.63 -20.25 -4.89
CA GLU A 19 3.46 -20.59 -4.09
C GLU A 19 3.68 -20.19 -2.63
N LEU A 20 2.76 -19.36 -2.13
CA LEU A 20 2.78 -18.83 -0.77
C LEU A 20 1.67 -19.48 0.04
N ALA A 21 2.05 -20.37 0.96
CA ALA A 21 1.15 -20.92 1.97
C ALA A 21 1.03 -19.94 3.15
N PHE A 22 -0.20 -19.53 3.45
CA PHE A 22 -0.54 -18.63 4.55
C PHE A 22 -1.04 -19.41 5.78
N PRO A 23 -0.90 -18.85 7.00
CA PRO A 23 -1.27 -19.53 8.25
C PRO A 23 -2.74 -19.94 8.35
N GLY A 24 -3.66 -19.21 7.71
CA GLY A 24 -5.09 -19.53 7.67
C GLY A 24 -5.44 -20.69 6.74
N GLY A 25 -4.44 -21.36 6.13
CA GLY A 25 -4.63 -22.55 5.30
C GLY A 25 -4.91 -22.28 3.83
N SER A 26 -4.75 -21.04 3.37
CA SER A 26 -4.82 -20.70 1.95
C SER A 26 -3.43 -20.73 1.31
N THR A 27 -3.36 -21.17 0.05
CA THR A 27 -2.13 -21.15 -0.74
C THR A 27 -2.38 -20.39 -2.04
N TRP A 28 -1.47 -19.47 -2.35
CA TRP A 28 -1.60 -18.56 -3.50
C TRP A 28 -0.35 -18.61 -4.37
N LYS A 29 -0.53 -18.72 -5.68
CA LYS A 29 0.55 -18.65 -6.65
C LYS A 29 0.68 -17.24 -7.21
N ILE A 30 1.89 -16.67 -7.20
CA ILE A 30 2.16 -15.35 -7.79
C ILE A 30 2.12 -15.45 -9.31
N GLU A 31 1.25 -14.68 -9.95
CA GLU A 31 1.07 -14.70 -11.42
C GLU A 31 1.78 -13.53 -12.11
N ARG A 32 1.64 -12.31 -11.56
CA ARG A 32 2.29 -11.12 -12.11
C ARG A 32 2.44 -10.02 -11.07
N LYS A 33 3.49 -9.21 -11.24
CA LYS A 33 3.70 -7.96 -10.49
C LYS A 33 2.81 -6.84 -11.06
N ILE A 34 2.19 -6.04 -10.20
CA ILE A 34 1.46 -4.81 -10.58
C ILE A 34 2.39 -3.61 -10.48
N LYS A 35 3.05 -3.47 -9.33
CA LYS A 35 3.96 -2.36 -9.06
C LYS A 35 4.92 -2.71 -7.95
N GLU A 36 6.06 -2.04 -7.94
CA GLU A 36 6.96 -1.96 -6.80
C GLU A 36 7.27 -0.51 -6.44
N ALA A 37 7.62 -0.28 -5.19
CA ALA A 37 8.07 1.00 -4.70
C ALA A 37 9.03 0.80 -3.51
N GLU A 38 9.96 1.73 -3.36
CA GLU A 38 10.91 1.75 -2.25
C GLU A 38 10.78 3.03 -1.43
N ASN A 39 11.14 2.93 -0.16
CA ASN A 39 11.46 4.03 0.72
C ASN A 39 12.84 3.74 1.33
N LEU A 40 13.80 4.61 1.08
CA LEU A 40 15.19 4.42 1.46
C LEU A 40 15.54 5.41 2.56
N HIS A 41 16.25 4.90 3.56
CA HIS A 41 16.83 5.67 4.64
C HIS A 41 18.34 5.42 4.69
N THR A 42 19.08 6.47 5.02
CA THR A 42 20.48 6.40 5.40
C THR A 42 20.62 5.86 6.82
N GLN A 43 21.81 5.38 7.17
CA GLN A 43 22.09 4.96 8.54
C GLN A 43 21.87 6.09 9.55
N GLY A 44 22.24 7.33 9.24
CA GLY A 44 22.02 8.47 10.13
C GLY A 44 20.54 8.79 10.37
N GLU A 45 19.69 8.59 9.37
CA GLU A 45 18.23 8.71 9.55
C GLU A 45 17.68 7.63 10.47
N TYR A 46 18.15 6.39 10.33
CA TYR A 46 17.79 5.31 11.25
C TYR A 46 18.27 5.60 12.69
N GLU A 47 19.49 6.08 12.86
CA GLU A 47 20.03 6.43 14.18
C GLU A 47 19.20 7.52 14.87
N THR A 48 18.70 8.48 14.08
CA THR A 48 17.90 9.62 14.58
C THR A 48 16.43 9.27 14.80
N TRP A 49 15.80 8.57 13.86
CA TRP A 49 14.35 8.41 13.78
C TRP A 49 13.85 6.96 13.85
N LYS A 50 14.78 5.99 13.88
CA LYS A 50 14.49 4.55 13.88
C LYS A 50 13.64 4.09 12.68
N CYS A 51 13.76 4.76 11.54
CA CYS A 51 13.10 4.36 10.30
C CYS A 51 13.94 3.35 9.52
N THR A 52 13.35 2.20 9.21
CA THR A 52 13.97 1.15 8.38
C THR A 52 13.67 1.38 6.91
N SER A 53 14.65 1.15 6.04
CA SER A 53 14.39 1.14 4.59
C SER A 53 13.47 -0.03 4.21
N GLN A 54 12.56 0.21 3.28
CA GLN A 54 11.55 -0.76 2.89
C GLN A 54 11.29 -0.76 1.39
N ALA A 55 11.20 -1.96 0.79
CA ALA A 55 10.58 -2.19 -0.50
C ALA A 55 9.18 -2.79 -0.35
N ARG A 56 8.27 -2.39 -1.24
CA ARG A 56 6.90 -2.90 -1.32
C ARG A 56 6.56 -3.27 -2.75
N ALA A 57 5.98 -4.46 -2.94
CA ALA A 57 5.42 -4.85 -4.21
C ALA A 57 4.00 -5.38 -4.05
N THR A 58 3.19 -5.22 -5.09
CA THR A 58 1.82 -5.76 -5.15
C THR A 58 1.74 -6.71 -6.33
N PHE A 59 1.19 -7.90 -6.10
CA PHE A 59 1.07 -8.97 -7.07
C PHE A 59 -0.38 -9.41 -7.24
N VAL A 60 -0.73 -9.87 -8.45
CA VAL A 60 -1.92 -10.68 -8.68
C VAL A 60 -1.55 -12.13 -8.47
N CYS A 61 -2.38 -12.84 -7.72
CA CYS A 61 -2.18 -14.24 -7.40
C CYS A 61 -3.41 -15.08 -7.71
N SER A 62 -3.19 -16.33 -8.14
CA SER A 62 -4.24 -17.33 -8.30
C SER A 62 -4.30 -18.24 -7.08
N LYS A 63 -5.50 -18.74 -6.76
CA LYS A 63 -5.68 -19.67 -5.65
C LYS A 63 -5.19 -21.07 -6.04
N VAL A 64 -4.32 -21.64 -5.21
CA VAL A 64 -3.87 -23.03 -5.32
C VAL A 64 -4.69 -23.93 -4.39
N ALA A 65 -4.88 -23.51 -3.13
CA ALA A 65 -5.60 -24.27 -2.12
C ALA A 65 -6.29 -23.37 -1.09
N GLY A 66 -7.25 -23.95 -0.36
CA GLY A 66 -7.98 -23.28 0.72
C GLY A 66 -9.29 -22.60 0.31
N ASN A 67 -9.94 -21.99 1.29
CA ASN A 67 -11.17 -21.23 1.11
C ASN A 67 -10.89 -19.81 0.58
N GLY A 68 -11.88 -19.20 -0.06
CA GLY A 68 -11.79 -17.82 -0.57
C GLY A 68 -11.93 -17.70 -2.09
N PRO A 69 -11.74 -16.49 -2.63
CA PRO A 69 -11.93 -16.19 -4.06
C PRO A 69 -10.93 -16.94 -4.96
N PRO A 70 -11.18 -17.02 -6.28
CA PRO A 70 -10.24 -17.66 -7.21
C PRO A 70 -8.92 -16.87 -7.37
N THR A 71 -8.92 -15.59 -7.03
CA THR A 71 -7.79 -14.67 -7.18
C THR A 71 -7.67 -13.75 -5.96
N ALA A 72 -6.45 -13.35 -5.64
CA ALA A 72 -6.14 -12.40 -4.58
C ALA A 72 -5.09 -11.38 -5.04
N LEU A 73 -5.03 -10.25 -4.33
CA LEU A 73 -3.86 -9.39 -4.34
C LEU A 73 -2.97 -9.76 -3.17
N ILE A 74 -1.67 -9.95 -3.42
CA ILE A 74 -0.67 -10.08 -2.36
C ILE A 74 0.23 -8.86 -2.38
N LYS A 75 0.22 -8.10 -1.27
CA LYS A 75 1.21 -7.05 -1.04
C LYS A 75 2.32 -7.58 -0.15
N ILE A 76 3.56 -7.41 -0.59
CA ILE A 76 4.76 -7.80 0.17
C ILE A 76 5.45 -6.53 0.68
N HIS A 77 5.76 -6.51 1.97
CA HIS A 77 6.53 -5.49 2.67
C HIS A 77 7.85 -6.13 3.10
N MET A 78 8.97 -5.72 2.51
CA MET A 78 10.27 -6.32 2.76
C MET A 78 11.24 -5.25 3.25
N GLN A 79 11.97 -5.53 4.32
CA GLN A 79 13.08 -4.68 4.73
C GLN A 79 14.17 -4.75 3.68
N ILE A 80 14.68 -3.59 3.28
CA ILE A 80 15.83 -3.48 2.37
C ILE A 80 16.98 -2.77 3.08
N PRO A 81 18.21 -2.84 2.55
CA PRO A 81 19.37 -2.24 3.17
C PRO A 81 19.25 -0.71 3.20
N PHE A 82 20.00 -0.07 4.08
CA PHE A 82 20.19 1.37 4.04
C PHE A 82 20.73 1.84 2.68
N PHE A 83 20.49 3.11 2.38
CA PHE A 83 20.98 3.69 1.14
C PHE A 83 22.50 3.49 1.00
N LYS A 84 22.92 2.94 -0.14
CA LYS A 84 24.31 2.57 -0.50
C LYS A 84 24.94 1.40 0.25
N THR A 85 24.18 0.64 1.04
CA THR A 85 24.70 -0.56 1.74
C THR A 85 24.26 -1.88 1.09
N ALA A 86 23.52 -1.82 -0.02
CA ALA A 86 22.99 -3.02 -0.69
C ALA A 86 24.10 -3.97 -1.21
N THR A 87 25.26 -3.44 -1.59
CA THR A 87 26.41 -4.23 -2.08
C THR A 87 27.33 -4.74 -0.97
N GLU A 88 27.04 -4.45 0.31
CA GLU A 88 27.84 -4.95 1.42
C GLU A 88 27.69 -6.47 1.60
N GLU A 89 28.55 -7.09 2.41
CA GLU A 89 28.41 -8.51 2.72
C GLU A 89 27.09 -8.78 3.47
N PRO A 90 26.44 -9.96 3.28
CA PRO A 90 25.21 -10.30 3.99
C PRO A 90 25.30 -10.15 5.51
N SER A 91 26.48 -10.41 6.11
CA SER A 91 26.72 -10.24 7.54
C SER A 91 26.67 -8.78 8.01
N GLU A 92 27.04 -7.82 7.14
CA GLU A 92 26.95 -6.39 7.45
C GLU A 92 25.52 -5.90 7.29
N ARG A 93 24.83 -6.33 6.23
CA ARG A 93 23.40 -6.02 6.06
C ARG A 93 22.55 -6.60 7.18
N ALA A 94 22.90 -7.79 7.70
CA ALA A 94 22.21 -8.41 8.83
C ALA A 94 22.23 -7.55 10.11
N LYS A 95 23.24 -6.69 10.30
CA LYS A 95 23.29 -5.76 11.45
C LYS A 95 22.20 -4.69 11.39
N GLN A 96 21.60 -4.48 10.22
CA GLN A 96 20.53 -3.51 9.99
C GLN A 96 19.14 -4.11 10.26
N ALA A 97 19.07 -5.41 10.50
CA ALA A 97 17.82 -6.16 10.63
C ALA A 97 16.91 -5.62 11.73
N ASP A 98 15.65 -5.45 11.37
CA ASP A 98 14.54 -5.30 12.30
C ASP A 98 13.60 -6.50 12.05
N SER A 99 13.41 -7.33 13.07
CA SER A 99 12.57 -8.52 12.98
C SER A 99 11.10 -8.22 13.11
N GLU A 100 10.70 -7.03 13.57
CA GLU A 100 9.31 -6.74 13.87
C GLU A 100 8.48 -6.51 12.61
N ILE A 101 7.17 -6.74 12.71
CA ILE A 101 6.24 -6.40 11.64
C ILE A 101 6.31 -4.87 11.41
N PRO A 102 6.57 -4.40 10.18
CA PRO A 102 6.72 -2.97 9.96
C PRO A 102 5.39 -2.26 10.23
N HIS A 103 5.46 -1.09 10.87
CA HIS A 103 4.29 -0.29 11.25
C HIS A 103 3.28 -0.11 10.11
N LEU A 104 3.77 0.12 8.88
CA LEU A 104 2.92 0.27 7.70
C LEU A 104 2.14 -1.01 7.37
N ALA A 105 2.74 -2.19 7.50
CA ALA A 105 2.03 -3.45 7.28
C ALA A 105 1.03 -3.74 8.40
N SER A 106 1.43 -3.56 9.66
CA SER A 106 0.56 -3.75 10.82
C SER A 106 -0.68 -2.84 10.74
N SER A 107 -0.46 -1.57 10.39
CA SER A 107 -1.54 -0.59 10.20
C SER A 107 -2.47 -0.97 9.04
N GLU A 108 -1.93 -1.45 7.93
CA GLU A 108 -2.72 -1.90 6.76
C GLU A 108 -3.56 -3.14 7.09
N VAL A 109 -2.99 -4.16 7.74
CA VAL A 109 -3.73 -5.33 8.21
C VAL A 109 -4.85 -4.91 9.16
N LYS A 110 -4.56 -4.06 10.15
CA LYS A 110 -5.56 -3.57 11.11
C LYS A 110 -6.70 -2.82 10.41
N ALA A 111 -6.37 -1.93 9.46
CA ALA A 111 -7.38 -1.19 8.70
C ALA A 111 -8.26 -2.13 7.88
N LEU A 112 -7.68 -3.09 7.14
CA LEU A 112 -8.43 -4.05 6.34
C LEU A 112 -9.35 -4.93 7.20
N THR A 113 -8.90 -5.35 8.39
CA THR A 113 -9.73 -6.09 9.35
C THR A 113 -10.94 -5.29 9.79
N ILE A 114 -10.73 -4.05 10.27
CA ILE A 114 -11.82 -3.18 10.74
C ILE A 114 -12.83 -2.91 9.62
N LEU A 115 -12.35 -2.63 8.40
CA LEU A 115 -13.20 -2.33 7.26
C LEU A 115 -13.98 -3.55 6.76
N ALA A 116 -13.39 -4.75 6.83
CA ALA A 116 -14.07 -6.00 6.51
C ALA A 116 -15.17 -6.33 7.53
N GLU A 117 -14.89 -6.22 8.83
CA GLU A 117 -15.86 -6.42 9.91
C GLU A 117 -17.04 -5.45 9.80
N SER A 118 -16.77 -4.22 9.36
CA SER A 118 -17.76 -3.18 9.14
C SER A 118 -18.53 -3.31 7.82
N LYS A 119 -18.20 -4.34 7.01
CA LYS A 119 -18.79 -4.59 5.69
C LYS A 119 -18.67 -3.37 4.77
N CYS A 120 -17.55 -2.67 4.84
CA CYS A 120 -17.27 -1.52 3.99
C CYS A 120 -17.28 -1.94 2.51
N SER A 121 -18.15 -1.36 1.70
CA SER A 121 -18.23 -1.65 0.26
C SER A 121 -17.16 -0.94 -0.58
N SER A 122 -16.40 -0.02 0.03
CA SER A 122 -15.39 0.82 -0.62
C SER A 122 -13.95 0.38 -0.35
N SER A 123 -13.77 -0.74 0.35
CA SER A 123 -12.46 -1.30 0.68
C SER A 123 -12.41 -2.77 0.29
N PRO A 124 -11.27 -3.29 -0.19
CA PRO A 124 -11.03 -4.72 -0.20
C PRO A 124 -11.07 -5.26 1.25
N TYR A 125 -11.39 -6.55 1.40
CA TYR A 125 -11.27 -7.25 2.68
C TYR A 125 -9.94 -7.98 2.80
N LEU A 126 -9.47 -8.16 4.04
CA LEU A 126 -8.32 -9.00 4.37
C LEU A 126 -8.68 -10.48 4.17
N ILE A 127 -7.87 -11.21 3.42
CA ILE A 127 -7.97 -12.67 3.30
C ILE A 127 -7.12 -13.32 4.39
N ASP A 128 -5.84 -12.96 4.46
CA ASP A 128 -4.88 -13.49 5.43
C ASP A 128 -3.63 -12.61 5.49
N SER A 129 -2.78 -12.81 6.49
CA SER A 129 -1.47 -12.16 6.57
C SER A 129 -0.41 -13.11 7.13
N MET A 130 0.83 -12.89 6.74
CA MET A 130 1.95 -13.73 7.15
C MET A 130 3.20 -12.90 7.36
N HIS A 131 3.86 -13.11 8.49
CA HIS A 131 5.15 -12.49 8.80
C HIS A 131 6.25 -13.55 8.80
N ARG A 132 7.41 -13.21 8.23
CA ARG A 132 8.63 -14.03 8.27
C ARG A 132 9.85 -13.13 8.45
N GLN A 133 10.96 -13.74 8.83
CA GLN A 133 12.29 -13.14 8.74
C GLN A 133 12.95 -13.59 7.43
N GLN A 134 13.79 -12.72 6.87
CA GLN A 134 14.61 -13.03 5.71
C GLN A 134 15.79 -13.92 6.14
N THR A 135 15.98 -15.07 5.49
CA THR A 135 17.13 -15.95 5.80
C THR A 135 18.34 -15.58 4.95
N ASP A 136 18.14 -15.53 3.63
CA ASP A 136 19.12 -15.26 2.58
C ASP A 136 18.72 -14.04 1.71
N GLY A 137 17.80 -13.22 2.23
CA GLY A 137 17.29 -12.04 1.55
C GLY A 137 18.24 -10.84 1.60
N TRP A 138 17.72 -9.69 1.19
CA TRP A 138 18.48 -8.44 1.13
C TRP A 138 18.99 -7.99 2.50
N VAL A 139 18.21 -8.22 3.56
CA VAL A 139 18.59 -7.95 4.95
C VAL A 139 18.35 -9.23 5.76
N PRO A 140 19.34 -10.13 5.88
CA PRO A 140 19.19 -11.34 6.69
C PRO A 140 18.80 -11.02 8.14
N GLY A 141 17.79 -11.70 8.67
CA GLY A 141 17.16 -11.42 9.97
C GLY A 141 16.11 -10.30 9.94
N GLY A 142 16.06 -9.49 8.87
CA GLY A 142 15.08 -8.43 8.71
C GLY A 142 13.70 -8.96 8.34
N TYR A 143 12.67 -8.13 8.47
CA TYR A 143 11.30 -8.54 8.21
C TYR A 143 11.00 -8.77 6.72
N ILE A 144 10.08 -9.69 6.46
CA ILE A 144 9.29 -9.75 5.23
C ILE A 144 7.85 -10.14 5.58
N HIS A 145 6.88 -9.30 5.22
CA HIS A 145 5.48 -9.44 5.59
C HIS A 145 4.59 -9.45 4.35
N TYR A 146 3.61 -10.35 4.34
CA TYR A 146 2.72 -10.62 3.22
C TYR A 146 1.29 -10.34 3.67
N ILE A 147 0.54 -9.59 2.86
CA ILE A 147 -0.86 -9.30 3.08
C ILE A 147 -1.62 -9.84 1.87
N ALA A 148 -2.45 -10.87 2.08
CA ALA A 148 -3.38 -11.37 1.08
C ALA A 148 -4.72 -10.66 1.26
N MET A 149 -5.22 -10.05 0.20
CA MET A 149 -6.44 -9.24 0.23
C MET A 149 -7.27 -9.44 -1.04
N GLN A 150 -8.55 -9.09 -0.95
CA GLN A 150 -9.46 -9.14 -2.09
C GLN A 150 -8.94 -8.31 -3.26
N ILE A 151 -9.03 -8.85 -4.48
CA ILE A 151 -8.90 -8.06 -5.70
C ILE A 151 -10.22 -7.36 -6.00
N LEU A 152 -10.18 -6.04 -6.16
CA LEU A 152 -11.33 -5.25 -6.61
C LEU A 152 -11.31 -5.12 -8.13
N PRO A 153 -12.46 -5.22 -8.80
CA PRO A 153 -12.55 -4.92 -10.22
C PRO A 153 -12.27 -3.43 -10.46
N GLY A 154 -11.70 -3.11 -11.62
CA GLY A 154 -11.50 -1.73 -12.04
C GLY A 154 -10.13 -1.47 -12.63
N VAL A 155 -9.84 -0.19 -12.83
CA VAL A 155 -8.60 0.33 -13.38
C VAL A 155 -7.99 1.36 -12.43
N THR A 156 -6.69 1.61 -12.57
CA THR A 156 -6.04 2.69 -11.83
C THR A 156 -6.54 4.02 -12.38
N VAL A 157 -7.30 4.76 -11.56
CA VAL A 157 -7.95 6.02 -11.97
C VAL A 157 -6.96 7.01 -12.60
N CYS A 158 -5.76 7.18 -12.03
CA CYS A 158 -4.77 8.12 -12.52
C CYS A 158 -4.33 7.87 -13.97
N ASP A 159 -4.44 6.63 -14.46
CA ASP A 159 -4.05 6.28 -15.83
C ASP A 159 -5.11 6.68 -16.86
N HIS A 160 -6.33 7.00 -16.41
CA HIS A 160 -7.49 7.27 -17.26
C HIS A 160 -8.13 8.64 -17.00
N TYR A 161 -7.79 9.30 -15.88
CA TYR A 161 -8.50 10.47 -15.37
C TYR A 161 -8.61 11.60 -16.41
N ASP A 162 -7.52 11.94 -17.10
CA ASP A 162 -7.49 13.03 -18.08
C ASP A 162 -8.34 12.75 -19.33
N GLY A 163 -8.58 11.47 -19.63
CA GLY A 163 -9.43 11.03 -20.73
C GLY A 163 -10.91 10.91 -20.39
N MET A 164 -11.28 11.00 -19.10
CA MET A 164 -12.66 10.88 -18.65
C MET A 164 -13.48 12.13 -19.02
N GLU A 165 -14.72 11.90 -19.43
CA GLU A 165 -15.67 12.99 -19.59
C GLU A 165 -15.90 13.71 -18.27
N ARG A 166 -16.27 14.99 -18.33
CA ARG A 166 -16.49 15.80 -17.13
C ARG A 166 -17.52 15.17 -16.18
N GLN A 167 -18.61 14.63 -16.74
CA GLN A 167 -19.63 13.97 -15.93
C GLN A 167 -19.07 12.77 -15.18
N GLU A 168 -18.26 11.94 -15.83
CA GLU A 168 -17.62 10.76 -15.22
C GLU A 168 -16.67 11.17 -14.09
N ARG A 169 -15.87 12.23 -14.29
CA ARG A 169 -15.00 12.79 -13.23
C ARG A 169 -15.79 13.33 -12.04
N ASP A 170 -16.93 13.96 -12.29
CA ASP A 170 -17.83 14.46 -11.23
C ASP A 170 -18.45 13.30 -10.43
N GLU A 171 -18.86 12.22 -11.09
CA GLU A 171 -19.38 11.01 -10.45
C GLU A 171 -18.30 10.31 -9.61
N LEU A 172 -17.09 10.17 -10.15
CA LEU A 172 -15.92 9.65 -9.45
C LEU A 172 -15.60 10.47 -8.19
N ARG A 173 -15.56 11.80 -8.30
CA ARG A 173 -15.33 12.69 -7.15
C ARG A 173 -16.40 12.52 -6.07
N LYS A 174 -17.68 12.47 -6.45
CA LYS A 174 -18.80 12.21 -5.51
C LYS A 174 -18.65 10.86 -4.81
N ALA A 175 -18.32 9.80 -5.55
CA ALA A 175 -18.10 8.47 -4.99
C ALA A 175 -16.90 8.45 -4.02
N PHE A 176 -15.78 9.08 -4.41
CA PHE A 176 -14.58 9.19 -3.58
C PHE A 176 -14.86 9.95 -2.27
N LYS A 177 -15.51 11.12 -2.34
CA LYS A 177 -15.90 11.90 -1.15
C LYS A 177 -16.77 11.09 -0.20
N LYS A 178 -17.75 10.36 -0.72
CA LYS A 178 -18.62 9.49 0.09
C LYS A 178 -17.83 8.39 0.80
N ALA A 179 -16.91 7.72 0.09
CA ALA A 179 -16.05 6.69 0.67
C ALA A 179 -15.10 7.26 1.73
N TRP A 180 -14.47 8.40 1.45
CA TRP A 180 -13.53 9.05 2.36
C TRP A 180 -14.17 9.46 3.69
N ILE A 181 -15.36 10.07 3.64
CA ILE A 181 -16.10 10.47 4.83
C ILE A 181 -16.41 9.24 5.69
N TYR A 182 -16.86 8.15 5.07
CA TYR A 182 -17.10 6.88 5.76
C TYR A 182 -15.81 6.37 6.45
N LEU A 183 -14.68 6.35 5.75
CA LEU A 183 -13.41 5.82 6.31
C LEU A 183 -12.86 6.65 7.47
N ILE A 184 -12.94 7.99 7.41
CA ILE A 184 -12.46 8.87 8.48
C ILE A 184 -13.27 8.72 9.78
N ASP A 185 -14.56 8.39 9.67
CA ASP A 185 -15.38 8.06 10.83
C ASP A 185 -14.87 6.79 11.53
N PHE A 186 -14.26 5.84 10.79
CA PHE A 186 -13.66 4.62 11.37
C PHE A 186 -12.27 4.83 11.99
N GLU A 187 -11.41 5.67 11.41
CA GLU A 187 -10.04 5.88 11.90
C GLU A 187 -9.98 6.47 13.33
N ASN A 188 -11.04 7.14 13.78
CA ASN A 188 -11.04 7.85 15.05
C ASN A 188 -11.53 7.03 16.25
N PHE A 189 -11.89 5.74 16.13
CA PHE A 189 -12.40 4.89 17.21
C PHE A 189 -13.63 5.45 17.99
N HIS A 190 -14.28 6.49 17.48
CA HIS A 190 -15.45 7.11 18.09
C HIS A 190 -16.68 6.90 17.20
N PRO A 191 -17.90 6.76 17.77
CA PRO A 191 -19.13 6.84 16.98
C PRO A 191 -19.14 8.16 16.18
N PRO A 192 -19.77 8.20 15.00
CA PRO A 192 -19.74 9.36 14.12
C PRO A 192 -20.27 10.57 14.88
N THR A 193 -19.35 11.40 15.38
CA THR A 193 -19.70 12.71 15.91
C THR A 193 -19.72 13.64 14.72
N THR A 194 -20.67 14.55 14.69
CA THR A 194 -20.85 15.60 13.67
C THR A 194 -19.65 16.55 13.52
N LYS A 195 -18.50 16.22 14.13
CA LYS A 195 -17.24 16.98 14.15
C LYS A 195 -16.02 16.17 13.70
N SER A 196 -16.17 14.94 13.17
CA SER A 196 -15.08 14.30 12.41
C SER A 196 -14.71 15.20 11.22
N ARG A 197 -13.43 15.19 10.81
CA ARG A 197 -12.85 16.13 9.81
C ARG A 197 -13.83 16.40 8.67
N ILE A 198 -14.42 17.61 8.66
CA ILE A 198 -15.33 18.03 7.59
C ILE A 198 -14.56 17.92 6.27
N TRP A 199 -15.14 17.19 5.31
CA TRP A 199 -14.58 17.15 3.97
C TRP A 199 -14.42 18.59 3.46
N ARG A 200 -13.19 18.96 3.11
CA ARG A 200 -12.88 20.20 2.40
C ARG A 200 -12.59 19.83 0.96
N ASP A 201 -13.16 20.54 0.01
CA ASP A 201 -13.00 20.17 -1.40
C ASP A 201 -11.53 20.23 -1.84
N ILE A 202 -10.65 20.97 -1.14
CA ILE A 202 -9.20 20.97 -1.35
C ILE A 202 -8.58 19.56 -1.28
N GLN A 203 -9.27 18.62 -0.62
CA GLN A 203 -8.89 17.21 -0.62
C GLN A 203 -8.90 16.62 -2.04
N TYR A 204 -9.77 17.07 -2.94
CA TYR A 204 -9.70 16.62 -4.34
C TYR A 204 -8.35 16.95 -4.98
N ILE A 205 -7.78 18.13 -4.71
CA ILE A 205 -6.44 18.50 -5.20
C ILE A 205 -5.38 17.58 -4.58
N GLY A 206 -5.44 17.36 -3.27
CA GLY A 206 -4.50 16.48 -2.56
C GLY A 206 -4.52 15.02 -3.03
N TRP A 207 -5.65 14.57 -3.59
CA TRP A 207 -5.82 13.24 -4.18
C TRP A 207 -5.70 13.22 -5.70
N HIS A 208 -5.24 14.32 -6.33
CA HIS A 208 -5.11 14.44 -7.79
C HIS A 208 -6.43 14.23 -8.56
N LEU A 209 -7.55 14.57 -7.94
CA LEU A 209 -8.90 14.56 -8.51
C LEU A 209 -9.38 15.96 -8.90
N ALA A 210 -8.54 16.99 -8.82
CA ALA A 210 -8.77 18.34 -9.32
C ALA A 210 -7.42 19.09 -9.40
N GLN A 211 -7.35 20.18 -10.16
CA GLN A 211 -6.22 21.08 -10.18
C GLN A 211 -6.68 22.52 -9.94
N VAL A 212 -5.86 23.32 -9.28
CA VAL A 212 -6.15 24.75 -9.13
C VAL A 212 -5.87 25.45 -10.45
N GLY A 213 -6.74 26.37 -10.87
CA GLY A 213 -6.48 27.26 -11.99
C GLY A 213 -5.39 28.29 -11.68
N ASP A 214 -5.14 29.18 -12.64
CA ASP A 214 -4.01 30.11 -12.60
C ASP A 214 -4.06 31.12 -11.43
N ASP A 215 -5.24 31.31 -10.82
CA ASP A 215 -5.45 32.24 -9.72
C ASP A 215 -5.04 31.66 -8.35
N TYR A 216 -4.64 30.39 -8.29
CA TYR A 216 -4.21 29.69 -7.06
C TYR A 216 -5.23 29.76 -5.89
N ASP A 217 -6.52 29.91 -6.20
CA ASP A 217 -7.58 29.88 -5.18
C ASP A 217 -7.93 28.43 -4.79
N TYR A 218 -7.50 28.04 -3.59
CA TYR A 218 -7.69 26.70 -3.03
C TYR A 218 -9.05 26.50 -2.34
N ASP A 219 -9.87 27.54 -2.24
CA ASP A 219 -11.16 27.51 -1.53
C ASP A 219 -12.35 27.65 -2.48
N ASP A 220 -12.16 28.19 -3.69
CA ASP A 220 -13.21 28.29 -4.73
C ASP A 220 -13.04 27.27 -5.88
N MET A 221 -13.89 26.23 -5.86
CA MET A 221 -13.94 25.21 -6.90
C MET A 221 -14.34 25.73 -8.29
N MET A 222 -14.93 26.93 -8.41
CA MET A 222 -15.31 27.50 -9.71
C MET A 222 -14.09 27.80 -10.58
N ASN A 223 -12.94 28.03 -9.95
CA ASN A 223 -11.67 28.33 -10.62
C ASN A 223 -10.79 27.09 -10.78
N TRP A 224 -11.30 25.90 -10.48
CA TRP A 224 -10.54 24.65 -10.60
C TRP A 224 -10.71 24.02 -11.96
N ILE A 225 -9.64 23.38 -12.42
CA ILE A 225 -9.68 22.45 -13.52
C ILE A 225 -10.17 21.12 -12.94
N LEU A 226 -11.47 20.88 -13.17
CA LEU A 226 -12.22 19.70 -12.74
C LEU A 226 -12.26 18.68 -13.86
#